data_AF-A0A2H9QI39-F1
#
_entry.id   AF-A0A2H9QI39-F1
#
_cell.length_a   1.000
_cell.length_b   1.000
_cell.length_c   1.000
_cell.angle_alpha   90.00
_cell.angle_beta   90.00
_cell.angle_gamma   90.00
#
_symmetry.space_group_name_H-M   'P 1'
#
loop_
_entity.id
_entity.type
_entity.pdbx_description
1 polymer ?
#
loop_
_entity_poly.entity_id
_entity_poly.type
_entity_poly.pdbx_seq_one_letter_code
_entity_poly.pdbx_strand_id
1 'polypeptide(L)' 'LLVFLGSAGLNGETNGPVEMKKGMNLFLKDLGITFRRDKDTKRPRANKLGSQKDEEQKNAGEYYYQ' A
#
# COMPACT_ATOMS: atom_id res chain seq x y z
N LEU A 1 -3.08 -4.69 12.74
CA LEU A 1 -3.88 -4.00 11.71
C LEU A 1 -4.93 -4.98 11.17
N LEU A 2 -6.16 -4.52 10.98
CA LEU A 2 -7.20 -5.24 10.24
C LEU A 2 -7.38 -4.53 8.90
N VAL A 3 -7.45 -5.29 7.80
CA VAL A 3 -7.61 -4.76 6.45
C VAL A 3 -8.94 -5.26 5.90
N PHE A 4 -9.76 -4.34 5.41
CA PHE A 4 -11.03 -4.64 4.77
C PHE A 4 -10.86 -4.43 3.26
N LEU A 5 -11.22 -5.43 2.46
CA LEU A 5 -11.17 -5.41 1.00
C LEU A 5 -12.53 -5.81 0.43
N GLY A 6 -12.75 -5.55 -0.85
CA GLY A 6 -13.97 -5.93 -1.58
C GLY A 6 -14.62 -4.74 -2.28
N SER A 7 -15.83 -4.98 -2.80
CA SER A 7 -16.58 -3.99 -3.57
C SER A 7 -17.74 -3.43 -2.74
N ALA A 8 -17.77 -2.10 -2.58
CA ALA A 8 -18.81 -1.42 -1.80
C ALA A 8 -20.23 -1.79 -2.29
N GLY A 9 -21.09 -2.19 -1.35
CA GLY A 9 -22.47 -2.60 -1.64
C GLY A 9 -22.62 -4.00 -2.27
N LEU A 10 -21.53 -4.74 -2.47
CA LEU A 10 -21.55 -6.07 -3.07
C LEU A 10 -20.97 -7.12 -2.13
N ASN A 11 -19.71 -7.00 -1.75
CA ASN A 11 -19.01 -7.96 -0.91
C ASN A 11 -17.88 -7.30 -0.12
N GLY A 12 -17.44 -7.98 0.94
CA GLY A 12 -16.28 -7.58 1.71
C GLY A 12 -15.61 -8.78 2.34
N GLU A 13 -14.29 -8.73 2.43
CA GLU A 13 -13.47 -9.68 3.18
C GLU A 13 -12.57 -8.93 4.15
N THR A 14 -12.21 -9.59 5.27
CA THR A 14 -11.35 -9.01 6.30
C THR A 14 -10.11 -9.85 6.48
N ASN A 15 -8.95 -9.21 6.45
CA ASN A 15 -7.65 -9.81 6.68
C ASN A 15 -7.06 -9.29 8.00
N GLY A 16 -6.78 -10.18 8.94
CA GLY A 16 -6.01 -9.87 10.14
C GLY A 16 -6.43 -10.63 11.40
N PRO A 17 -5.82 -10.30 12.55
CA PRO A 17 -4.84 -9.22 12.73
C PRO A 17 -3.49 -9.52 12.05
N VAL A 18 -2.95 -8.53 11.33
CA VAL A 18 -1.62 -8.58 10.70
C VAL A 18 -0.72 -7.43 11.15
N GLU A 19 0.58 -7.60 10.97
CA GLU A 19 1.56 -6.54 11.14
C GLU A 19 1.30 -5.35 10.20
N MET A 20 1.74 -4.16 10.63
CA MET A 20 1.52 -2.91 9.89
C MET A 20 2.05 -2.99 8.45
N LYS A 21 3.31 -3.43 8.26
CA LYS A 21 3.91 -3.48 6.91
C LYS A 21 3.13 -4.40 5.98
N LYS A 22 2.80 -5.61 6.44
CA LYS A 22 2.05 -6.61 5.66
C LYS A 22 0.65 -6.10 5.31
N GLY A 23 -0.10 -5.58 6.28
CA GLY A 23 -1.46 -5.11 6.04
C GLY A 23 -1.51 -3.87 5.15
N MET A 24 -0.59 -2.92 5.32
CA MET A 24 -0.52 -1.74 4.46
C MET A 24 -0.09 -2.07 3.04
N ASN A 25 0.82 -3.04 2.84
CA ASN A 25 1.17 -3.52 1.50
C ASN A 25 -0.05 -4.15 0.80
N LEU A 26 -0.85 -4.96 1.51
CA LEU A 26 -2.07 -5.54 0.97
C LEU A 26 -3.08 -4.45 0.58
N PHE A 27 -3.35 -3.51 1.49
CA PHE A 27 -4.31 -2.42 1.28
C PHE A 27 -3.91 -1.49 0.12
N LEU A 28 -2.65 -1.06 0.08
CA LEU A 28 -2.17 -0.13 -0.95
C LEU A 28 -2.06 -0.79 -2.33
N LYS A 29 -1.79 -2.11 -2.36
CA LYS A 29 -1.81 -2.90 -3.58
C LYS A 29 -3.21 -2.94 -4.20
N ASP A 30 -4.25 -3.14 -3.40
CA ASP A 30 -5.64 -3.13 -3.86
C ASP A 30 -6.02 -1.77 -4.48
N LEU A 31 -5.55 -0.67 -3.88
CA LEU A 31 -5.73 0.68 -4.43
C LEU A 31 -4.83 1.00 -5.64
N GLY A 32 -3.81 0.19 -5.92
CA GLY A 32 -2.85 0.45 -7.00
C GLY A 32 -1.92 1.65 -6.76
N ILE A 33 -1.76 2.08 -5.51
CA ILE A 33 -0.97 3.27 -5.11
C ILE A 33 0.26 2.83 -4.31
N THR A 34 1.40 3.47 -4.53
CA THR A 34 2.61 3.21 -3.74
C THR A 34 3.03 4.43 -2.91
N PHE A 35 3.66 4.16 -1.76
CA PHE A 35 4.18 5.16 -0.85
C PHE A 35 5.68 4.97 -0.60
N ARG A 36 6.40 6.08 -0.50
CA ARG A 36 7.80 6.14 -0.08
C ARG A 36 7.93 6.88 1.24
N ARG A 37 9.05 6.67 1.93
CA ARG A 37 9.38 7.41 3.14
C ARG A 37 10.27 8.61 2.82
N ASP A 38 9.83 9.79 3.23
CA ASP A 38 10.63 11.00 3.16
C ASP A 38 11.89 10.86 4.03
N LYS A 39 13.08 11.17 3.47
CA LYS A 39 14.36 10.90 4.15
C LYS A 39 14.52 11.73 5.43
N ASP A 40 14.04 12.97 5.42
CA ASP A 40 14.23 13.94 6.50
C ASP A 40 13.13 13.81 7.55
N THR A 41 11.87 13.82 7.11
CA THR A 41 10.71 13.86 8.01
C THR A 41 10.18 12.48 8.38
N LYS A 42 10.63 11.42 7.70
CA LYS A 42 10.11 10.05 7.82
C LYS A 42 8.62 9.90 7.52
N ARG A 43 7.98 10.94 6.97
CA ARG A 43 6.56 10.92 6.62
C ARG A 43 6.34 10.11 5.34
N PRO A 44 5.25 9.32 5.27
CA PRO A 44 4.87 8.64 4.04
C PRO A 44 4.43 9.67 2.98
N ARG A 45 4.92 9.50 1.75
CA ARG A 45 4.58 10.33 0.58
C ARG A 45 4.13 9.40 -0.54
N ALA A 46 2.98 9.67 -1.14
CA ALA A 46 2.54 8.94 -2.32
C ALA A 46 3.52 9.17 -3.49
N ASN A 47 3.80 8.12 -4.25
CA ASN A 47 4.45 8.25 -5.55
C ASN A 47 3.44 8.73 -6.59
N LYS A 48 3.92 9.46 -7.60
CA LYS A 48 3.09 9.81 -8.75
C LYS A 48 2.84 8.53 -9.56
N LEU A 49 1.61 8.30 -9.97
CA LEU A 49 1.23 7.13 -10.76
C LEU A 49 2.10 7.02 -12.03
N GLY A 50 2.68 5.84 -12.26
CA GLY A 50 3.54 5.57 -13.42
C GLY A 50 4.90 6.30 -13.38
N SER A 51 5.26 6.91 -12.25
CA SER A 51 6.65 7.36 -12.07
C SER A 51 7.58 6.16 -11.95
N GLN A 52 8.85 6.33 -12.31
CA GLN A 52 9.87 5.28 -12.18
C GLN A 52 9.83 4.58 -10.81
N LYS A 53 9.72 5.35 -9.71
CA LYS A 53 9.65 4.79 -8.35
C LYS A 53 8.35 4.04 -8.06
N ASP A 54 7.22 4.46 -8.63
CA ASP A 54 5.95 3.74 -8.52
C ASP A 54 6.04 2.38 -9.21
N GLU A 55 6.61 2.33 -10.41
CA GLU A 55 6.81 1.09 -11.16
C GLU A 55 7.83 0.17 -10.48
N GLU A 56 8.98 0.68 -10.04
CA GLU A 56 9.98 -0.08 -9.30
C GLU A 56 9.39 -0.74 -8.05
N GLN A 57 8.59 0.01 -7.27
CA GLN A 57 7.93 -0.50 -6.07
C GLN A 57 6.85 -1.54 -6.37
N LYS A 58 6.03 -1.31 -7.40
CA LYS A 58 5.03 -2.27 -7.87
C LYS A 58 5.67 -3.57 -8.32
N ASN A 59 6.75 -3.49 -9.09
CA ASN A 59 7.50 -4.65 -9.57
C ASN A 59 8.15 -5.42 -8.41
N ALA A 60 8.60 -4.73 -7.36
CA ALA A 60 9.11 -5.34 -6.14
C ALA A 60 8.02 -5.86 -5.19
N GLY A 61 6.74 -5.52 -5.42
CA GLY A 61 5.63 -5.86 -4.53
C GLY A 61 5.61 -5.07 -3.21
N GLU A 62 6.33 -3.94 -3.14
CA GLU A 62 6.52 -3.13 -1.93
C GLU A 62 5.80 -1.78 -2.07
N TYR A 63 4.54 -1.73 -1.67
CA TYR A 63 3.64 -0.59 -1.82
C TYR A 63 3.69 0.40 -0.64
N TYR A 64 4.17 -0.03 0.53
CA TYR A 64 4.09 0.78 1.75
C TYR A 64 5.38 1.51 2.10
N TYR A 65 6.51 0.80 2.18
CA TYR A 65 7.77 1.37 2.63
C TYR A 65 8.92 1.01 1.70
N GLN A 66 9.44 2.04 1.05
CA GLN A 66 10.82 2.16 0.60
C GLN A 66 11.37 3.52 1.05
#